data_AF-A0A3B9YU92-F1
#
_entry.id   AF-A0A3B9YU92-F1
#
_cell.length_a   1.000
_cell.length_b   1.000
_cell.length_c   1.000
_cell.angle_alpha   90.00
_cell.angle_beta   90.00
_cell.angle_gamma   90.00
#
_symmetry.space_group_name_H-M   'P 1'
#
loop_
_entity.id
_entity.type
_entity.pdbx_description
1 polymer ?
#
loop_
_entity_poly.entity_id
_entity_poly.type
_entity_poly.pdbx_seq_one_letter_code
_entity_poly.pdbx_strand_id
1 'polypeptide(L)' 'SHDRDLLNRCVDSILHLDQQKLTFYTGGYDEFERTRRMKMEQQAAARVKQEAQRKHMQSFVDRFRAKASK' A
#
# COMPACT_ATOMS: atom_id res chain seq x y z
N SER A 1 22.60 3.30 -12.12
CA SER A 1 23.33 2.82 -10.93
C SER A 1 24.15 3.91 -10.28
N HIS A 2 24.84 4.76 -11.05
CA HIS A 2 25.67 5.85 -10.51
C HIS A 2 24.91 6.81 -9.57
N ASP A 3 23.69 7.19 -9.93
CA ASP A 3 22.90 8.12 -9.12
C ASP A 3 22.41 7.50 -7.80
N ARG A 4 22.23 6.16 -7.75
CA ARG A 4 21.82 5.47 -6.53
C ARG A 4 22.94 5.46 -5.50
N ASP A 5 24.17 5.18 -5.93
CA ASP A 5 25.34 5.23 -5.06
C ASP A 5 25.64 6.64 -4.57
N LEU A 6 25.39 7.66 -5.39
CA LEU A 6 25.49 9.06 -4.97
C LEU A 6 24.40 9.41 -3.94
N LEU A 7 23.15 9.06 -4.21
CA LEU A 7 22.02 9.30 -3.29
C LEU A 7 22.18 8.56 -1.97
N ASN A 8 22.69 7.32 -1.99
CA ASN A 8 22.99 6.56 -0.76
C ASN A 8 24.09 7.22 0.09
N ARG A 9 25.02 7.95 -0.52
CA ARG A 9 26.11 8.63 0.20
C ARG A 9 25.74 10.04 0.66
N CYS A 10 24.83 10.70 -0.06
CA CYS A 10 24.46 12.10 0.19
C CYS A 10 23.19 12.26 1.03
N VAL A 11 22.38 11.20 1.18
CA VAL A 11 21.07 11.29 1.81
C VAL A 11 21.01 10.34 3.00
N ASP A 12 20.91 10.92 4.20
CA ASP A 12 20.72 10.19 5.45
C ASP A 12 19.24 9.91 5.76
N SER A 13 18.33 10.61 5.09
CA SER A 13 16.88 10.49 5.30
C SER A 13 16.07 10.97 4.11
N ILE A 14 14.99 10.25 3.79
CA ILE A 14 14.11 10.51 2.65
C ILE A 14 12.71 10.82 3.15
N LEU A 15 12.18 11.97 2.77
CA LEU A 15 10.78 12.32 2.98
C LEU A 15 9.98 11.97 1.71
N HIS A 16 9.10 10.98 1.83
CA HIS A 16 8.29 10.50 0.72
C HIS A 16 6.85 10.98 0.85
N LEU A 17 6.35 11.67 -0.17
CA LEU A 17 4.96 12.05 -0.28
C LEU A 17 4.22 11.04 -1.16
N ASP A 18 3.27 10.31 -0.59
CA ASP A 18 2.37 9.40 -1.32
C ASP A 18 0.94 9.54 -0.81
N GLN A 19 -0.04 9.58 -1.71
CA GLN A 19 -1.47 9.67 -1.35
C GLN A 19 -1.78 10.75 -0.29
N GLN A 20 -1.18 11.94 -0.45
CA GLN A 20 -1.30 13.05 0.50
C GLN A 20 -0.75 12.77 1.91
N LYS A 21 0.00 11.69 2.10
CA LYS A 21 0.68 11.33 3.35
C LYS A 21 2.19 11.44 3.18
N LEU A 22 2.81 12.16 4.11
CA LEU A 22 4.26 12.20 4.25
C LEU A 22 4.72 11.00 5.08
N THR A 23 5.60 10.20 4.51
CA THR A 23 6.29 9.11 5.24
C THR A 23 7.77 9.46 5.28
N PHE A 24 8.31 9.52 6.49
CA PHE A 24 9.73 9.71 6.70
C PHE A 24 10.43 8.35 6.74
N TYR A 25 11.49 8.22 5.96
CA TYR A 25 12.36 7.05 5.94
C TYR A 25 13.76 7.47 6.37
N THR A 26 14.30 6.79 7.38
CA THR A 26 15.68 6.95 7.82
C THR A 26 16.58 6.00 7.04
N GLY A 27 17.80 6.42 6.75
CA GLY A 27 18.78 5.61 6.01
C GLY A 27 18.86 5.96 4.52
N GLY A 28 19.74 5.24 3.82
CA GLY A 28 20.01 5.47 2.41
C GLY A 28 18.85 5.13 1.48
N TYR A 29 19.03 5.47 0.20
CA TYR A 29 18.06 5.23 -0.87
C TYR A 29 17.68 3.75 -1.04
N ASP A 30 18.62 2.81 -0.90
CA ASP A 30 18.31 1.38 -1.01
C ASP A 30 17.34 0.88 0.08
N GLU A 31 17.48 1.38 1.30
CA GLU A 31 16.58 1.02 2.39
C GLU A 31 15.17 1.56 2.15
N PHE A 32 15.09 2.78 1.62
CA PHE A 32 13.83 3.37 1.17
C PHE A 32 13.17 2.54 0.07
N GLU A 33 13.88 2.17 -1.00
CA GLU A 33 13.36 1.33 -2.10
C GLU A 33 12.85 -0.02 -1.59
N ARG A 34 13.64 -0.69 -0.73
CA ARG A 34 13.27 -1.99 -0.16
C ARG A 34 11.99 -1.89 0.67
N THR A 35 11.92 -0.88 1.55
CA THR A 35 10.76 -0.67 2.42
C THR A 35 9.52 -0.29 1.63
N ARG A 36 9.67 0.56 0.60
CA ARG A 36 8.59 0.93 -0.31
C ARG A 36 8.04 -0.29 -1.04
N ARG A 37 8.90 -1.15 -1.57
CA ARG A 37 8.47 -2.37 -2.27
C ARG A 37 7.68 -3.30 -1.36
N MET A 38 8.19 -3.56 -0.14
CA MET A 38 7.48 -4.36 0.86
C MET A 38 6.11 -3.76 1.22
N LYS A 39 6.03 -2.43 1.37
CA LYS A 39 4.77 -1.73 1.68
C LYS A 39 3.76 -1.85 0.53
N MET A 40 4.20 -1.73 -0.71
CA MET A 40 3.33 -1.92 -1.88
C MET A 40 2.79 -3.35 -1.97
N GLU A 41 3.64 -4.36 -1.74
CA GLU A 41 3.23 -5.77 -1.71
C GLU A 41 2.20 -6.03 -0.60
N GLN A 42 2.42 -5.49 0.60
CA GLN A 42 1.46 -5.60 1.71
C GLN A 42 0.12 -4.90 1.38
N GLN A 43 0.16 -3.71 0.79
CA GLN A 43 -1.06 -2.99 0.39
C GLN A 43 -1.83 -3.75 -0.70
N ALA A 44 -1.16 -4.34 -1.68
CA ALA A 44 -1.79 -5.16 -2.70
C ALA A 44 -2.50 -6.38 -2.08
N ALA A 45 -1.82 -7.08 -1.17
CA ALA A 45 -2.40 -8.22 -0.45
C ALA A 45 -3.61 -7.80 0.41
N ALA A 46 -3.51 -6.67 1.11
CA ALA A 46 -4.61 -6.13 1.91
C ALA A 46 -5.80 -5.74 1.02
N ARG A 47 -5.56 -5.11 -0.14
CA ARG A 47 -6.60 -4.73 -1.09
C ARG A 47 -7.36 -5.94 -1.61
N VAL A 48 -6.67 -7.02 -1.99
CA VAL A 48 -7.32 -8.26 -2.44
C VAL A 48 -8.22 -8.84 -1.35
N LYS A 49 -7.75 -8.87 -0.10
CA LYS A 49 -8.56 -9.31 1.06
C LYS A 49 -9.79 -8.42 1.27
N GLN A 50 -9.64 -7.11 1.19
CA GLN A 50 -10.74 -6.16 1.32
C GLN A 50 -11.77 -6.31 0.20
N GLU A 51 -11.32 -6.47 -1.04
CA GLU A 51 -12.23 -6.70 -2.19
C GLU A 51 -12.99 -8.01 -2.05
N ALA A 52 -12.34 -9.09 -1.61
CA ALA A 52 -12.99 -10.37 -1.34
C ALA A 52 -14.08 -10.26 -0.26
N GLN A 53 -13.76 -9.58 0.86
CA GLN A 53 -14.73 -9.33 1.93
C GLN A 53 -15.90 -8.45 1.46
N ARG A 54 -15.61 -7.42 0.67
CA ARG A 54 -16.64 -6.54 0.09
C ARG A 54 -17.57 -7.31 -0.84
N LYS A 55 -17.03 -8.16 -1.72
CA LYS A 55 -17.84 -9.03 -2.60
C LYS A 55 -18.71 -9.99 -1.80
N HIS A 56 -18.13 -10.60 -0.76
CA HIS A 56 -18.86 -11.48 0.15
C HIS A 56 -20.02 -10.72 0.80
N MET A 57 -19.77 -9.60 1.47
CA MET A 57 -20.82 -8.78 2.09
C MET A 57 -21.89 -8.35 1.10
N GLN A 58 -21.50 -7.90 -0.10
CA GLN A 58 -22.45 -7.49 -1.14
C GLN A 58 -23.39 -8.64 -1.52
N SER A 59 -22.85 -9.85 -1.75
CA SER A 59 -23.66 -11.03 -2.07
C SER A 59 -24.63 -11.42 -0.96
N PHE A 60 -24.27 -11.22 0.32
CA PHE A 60 -25.18 -11.43 1.44
C PHE A 60 -26.31 -10.39 1.39
N VAL A 61 -25.96 -9.11 1.32
CA VAL A 61 -26.93 -8.01 1.24
C VAL A 61 -27.91 -8.21 0.08
N ASP A 62 -27.44 -8.56 -1.11
CA ASP A 62 -28.29 -8.78 -2.29
C ASP A 62 -29.29 -9.93 -2.06
N ARG A 63 -28.84 -11.03 -1.44
CA ARG A 63 -29.68 -12.20 -1.15
C ARG A 63 -30.74 -11.91 -0.08
N PHE A 64 -30.39 -11.14 0.95
CA PHE A 64 -31.32 -10.76 2.02
C PHE A 64 -32.26 -9.63 1.60
N ARG A 65 -31.80 -8.68 0.77
CA ARG A 65 -32.65 -7.63 0.18
C ARG A 65 -33.70 -8.21 -0.77
N ALA A 66 -33.34 -9.18 -1.60
CA ALA A 66 -34.31 -9.88 -2.46
C ALA A 66 -35.36 -10.65 -1.65
N LYS A 67 -35.03 -11.13 -0.45
CA LYS A 67 -35.95 -11.84 0.45
C LYS A 67 -36.87 -10.90 1.23
N ALA A 68 -36.50 -9.64 1.44
CA ALA A 68 -37.29 -8.63 2.15
C ALA A 68 -38.32 -7.91 1.26
N SER A 69 -38.28 -8.12 -0.06
CA SER A 69 -39.23 -7.53 -1.02
C SER A 69 -40.41 -8.46 -1.38
N LYS A 70 -40.61 -9.55 -0.64
CA LYS A 70 -41.74 -10.48 -0.78
C LYS A 70 -42.50 -10.53 0.54
#